data_AF-A0A7W1L7V9-F1
#
_entry.id   AF-A0A7W1L7V9-F1
#
_cell.length_a   1.000
_cell.length_b   1.000
_cell.length_c   1.000
_cell.angle_alpha   90.00
_cell.angle_beta   90.00
_cell.angle_gamma   90.00
#
_symmetry.space_group_name_H-M   'P 1'
#
loop_
_entity.id
_entity.type
_entity.pdbx_description
1 polymer ?
#
loop_
_entity_poly.entity_id
_entity_poly.type
_entity_poly.pdbx_seq_one_letter_code
_entity_poly.pdbx_strand_id
1 'polypeptide(L)'
;AKPRFDRGFVSFRKRGLAGLELLEHVEMFYRLVGAEPIVLRVNPGGATAIEERLRAATMQFQYQTEQDEKRVVRYGLFHVQPLISASVRLQPDYHRQVVDVTLRNVDRFESVSLEFTPDKINEPVFENLVEFMLGEANTFLHCAPLAGIRPQRELKPVKEKARHRA
;
A
#
# COMPACT_ATOMS: atom_id res chain seq x y z
N ALA A 1 18.14 9.89 11.35
CA ALA A 1 18.76 8.69 10.73
C ALA A 1 17.82 8.16 9.65
N LYS A 2 18.34 7.69 8.50
CA LYS A 2 17.49 7.04 7.48
C LYS A 2 17.13 5.62 7.96
N PRO A 3 15.89 5.16 7.74
CA PRO A 3 15.53 3.77 8.02
C PRO A 3 16.38 2.82 7.18
N ARG A 4 16.71 1.65 7.74
CA ARG A 4 17.52 0.62 7.08
C ARG A 4 16.64 -0.57 6.73
N PHE A 5 16.89 -1.15 5.56
CA PHE A 5 16.36 -2.47 5.24
C PHE A 5 16.93 -3.50 6.22
N ASP A 6 16.04 -4.32 6.78
CA ASP A 6 16.40 -5.37 7.72
C ASP A 6 16.22 -6.75 7.08
N ARG A 7 15.04 -7.03 6.53
CA ARG A 7 14.76 -8.29 5.83
C ARG A 7 13.60 -8.15 4.87
N GLY A 8 13.55 -9.04 3.88
CA GLY A 8 12.42 -9.17 2.99
C GLY A 8 12.42 -10.53 2.31
N PHE A 9 11.25 -10.93 1.82
CA PHE A 9 11.08 -12.16 1.07
C PHE A 9 9.92 -12.00 0.08
N VAL A 10 9.93 -12.85 -0.94
CA VAL A 10 8.85 -12.96 -1.91
C VAL A 10 8.16 -14.30 -1.70
N SER A 11 6.84 -14.29 -1.62
CA SER A 11 6.00 -15.48 -1.63
C SER A 11 5.08 -15.45 -2.84
N PHE A 12 4.65 -16.63 -3.27
CA PHE A 12 3.61 -16.75 -4.26
C PHE A 12 2.69 -17.89 -3.88
N ARG A 13 1.42 -17.77 -4.27
CA ARG A 13 0.42 -18.79 -4.07
C ARG A 13 -0.20 -19.16 -5.41
N LYS A 14 -0.44 -20.45 -5.60
CA LYS A 14 -1.18 -20.99 -6.74
C LYS A 14 -2.49 -21.61 -6.28
N ARG A 15 -3.46 -21.65 -7.18
CA ARG A 15 -4.76 -22.29 -7.00
C ARG A 15 -5.13 -23.09 -8.24
N GLY A 16 -5.63 -24.30 -8.05
CA GLY A 16 -6.21 -25.09 -9.14
C GLY A 16 -7.59 -24.58 -9.56
N LEU A 17 -7.81 -24.44 -10.87
CA LEU A 17 -9.12 -24.15 -11.47
C LEU A 17 -9.29 -24.96 -12.75
N ALA A 18 -10.31 -25.81 -12.82
CA ALA A 18 -10.66 -26.61 -14.01
C ALA A 18 -9.48 -27.40 -14.62
N GLY A 19 -8.58 -27.93 -13.78
CA GLY A 19 -7.40 -28.69 -14.23
C GLY A 19 -6.18 -27.84 -14.62
N LEU A 20 -6.29 -26.51 -14.54
CA LEU A 20 -5.18 -25.57 -14.72
C LEU A 20 -4.68 -25.07 -13.36
N GLU A 21 -3.36 -24.90 -13.22
CA GLU A 21 -2.79 -24.14 -12.12
C GLU A 21 -2.79 -22.65 -12.46
N LEU A 22 -3.50 -21.86 -11.67
CA LEU A 22 -3.51 -20.41 -11.79
C LEU A 22 -2.67 -19.80 -10.66
N LEU A 23 -1.99 -18.70 -10.98
CA LEU A 23 -1.34 -17.87 -9.97
C LEU A 23 -2.43 -17.13 -9.18
N GLU A 24 -2.51 -17.32 -7.88
CA GLU A 24 -3.48 -16.66 -7.02
C GLU A 24 -2.97 -15.27 -6.63
N HIS A 25 -1.73 -15.17 -6.17
CA HIS A 25 -1.03 -13.90 -5.97
C HIS A 25 0.48 -14.10 -5.83
N VAL A 26 1.22 -13.02 -6.04
CA VAL A 26 2.62 -12.85 -5.63
C VAL A 26 2.64 -11.76 -4.57
N GLU A 27 3.35 -11.98 -3.47
CA GLU A 27 3.45 -11.01 -2.40
C GLU A 27 4.89 -10.81 -1.97
N MET A 28 5.32 -9.56 -1.94
CA MET A 28 6.62 -9.14 -1.48
C MET A 28 6.44 -8.54 -0.09
N PHE A 29 7.22 -9.01 0.87
CA PHE A 29 7.26 -8.49 2.21
C PHE A 29 8.64 -7.93 2.49
N TYR A 30 8.70 -6.76 3.12
CA TYR A 30 9.95 -6.22 3.61
C TYR A 30 9.75 -5.47 4.92
N ARG A 31 10.84 -5.36 5.68
CA ARG A 31 10.87 -4.68 6.97
C ARG A 31 11.96 -3.62 6.96
N LEU A 32 11.56 -2.42 7.38
CA LEU A 32 12.44 -1.30 7.61
C LEU A 32 12.59 -1.07 9.12
N VAL A 33 13.81 -0.79 9.56
CA VAL A 33 14.14 -0.54 10.97
C VAL A 33 14.90 0.78 11.10
N GLY A 34 14.48 1.64 12.01
CA GLY A 34 15.17 2.87 12.39
C GLY A 34 15.98 2.69 13.68
N ALA A 35 16.80 3.69 13.99
CA ALA A 35 17.78 3.60 15.08
C ALA A 35 17.16 3.75 16.48
N GLU A 36 16.17 4.63 16.63
CA GLU A 36 15.64 5.01 17.96
C GLU A 36 14.10 5.05 17.96
N PRO A 37 13.46 4.67 19.08
CA PRO A 37 12.02 4.84 19.26
C PRO A 37 11.57 6.29 19.11
N ILE A 38 10.42 6.46 18.45
CA ILE A 38 9.80 7.76 18.26
C ILE A 38 8.83 8.00 19.41
N VAL A 39 9.05 9.08 20.16
CA VAL A 39 8.14 9.49 21.24
C VAL A 39 7.19 10.57 20.73
N LEU A 40 5.90 10.25 20.71
CA LEU A 40 4.85 11.19 20.33
C LEU A 40 4.12 11.67 21.59
N ARG A 41 4.15 12.98 21.83
CA ARG A 41 3.37 13.62 22.89
C ARG A 41 2.05 14.11 22.31
N VAL A 42 0.94 13.66 22.87
CA VAL A 42 -0.40 13.91 22.31
C VAL A 42 -1.37 14.36 23.40
N ASN A 43 -2.43 15.05 22.98
CA ASN A 43 -3.55 15.33 23.87
C ASN A 43 -4.24 13.99 24.24
N PRO A 44 -4.52 13.72 25.53
CA PRO A 44 -5.17 12.50 25.96
C PRO A 44 -6.52 12.23 25.26
N GLY A 45 -7.28 13.28 24.93
CA GLY A 45 -8.56 13.15 24.23
C GLY A 45 -8.46 12.63 22.79
N GLY A 46 -7.28 12.70 22.17
CA GLY A 46 -7.02 12.18 20.83
C GLY A 46 -6.25 10.86 20.80
N ALA A 47 -5.91 10.29 21.97
CA ALA A 47 -5.04 9.12 22.06
C ALA A 47 -5.64 7.88 21.36
N THR A 48 -6.94 7.64 21.51
CA THR A 48 -7.63 6.49 20.89
C THR A 48 -7.52 6.50 19.36
N ALA A 49 -7.73 7.65 18.72
CA ALA A 49 -7.64 7.75 17.26
C ALA A 49 -6.22 7.49 16.74
N ILE A 50 -5.21 7.90 17.50
CA ILE A 50 -3.80 7.64 17.17
C ILE A 50 -3.48 6.17 17.36
N GLU A 51 -3.97 5.57 18.43
CA GLU A 51 -3.82 4.15 18.71
C GLU A 51 -4.41 3.28 17.59
N GLU A 52 -5.63 3.59 17.14
CA GLU A 52 -6.28 2.90 16.02
C GLU A 52 -5.46 2.99 14.74
N ARG A 53 -4.94 4.18 14.41
CA ARG A 53 -4.09 4.37 13.22
C ARG A 53 -2.79 3.58 13.30
N LEU A 54 -2.10 3.60 14.45
CA LEU A 54 -0.88 2.83 14.67
C LEU A 54 -1.14 1.33 14.57
N ARG A 55 -2.26 0.84 15.13
CA ARG A 55 -2.68 -0.56 15.00
C ARG A 55 -3.00 -0.94 13.56
N ALA A 56 -3.75 -0.11 12.82
CA ALA A 56 -4.08 -0.35 11.42
C ALA A 56 -2.82 -0.45 10.54
N ALA A 57 -1.83 0.39 10.84
CA ALA A 57 -0.51 0.38 10.22
C ALA A 57 0.41 -0.75 10.73
N THR A 58 -0.06 -1.61 11.64
CA THR A 58 0.72 -2.70 12.25
C THR A 58 2.01 -2.25 12.94
N MET A 59 2.01 -1.02 13.46
CA MET A 59 3.14 -0.46 14.20
C MET A 59 3.18 -1.02 15.62
N GLN A 60 4.38 -1.25 16.13
CA GLN A 60 4.60 -1.61 17.53
C GLN A 60 4.73 -0.32 18.35
N PHE A 61 3.94 -0.17 19.41
CA PHE A 61 3.99 1.00 20.26
C PHE A 61 3.67 0.66 21.72
N GLN A 62 4.09 1.53 22.63
CA GLN A 62 3.66 1.54 24.02
C GLN A 62 3.00 2.88 24.32
N TYR A 63 1.93 2.88 25.11
CA TYR A 63 1.23 4.09 25.51
C TYR A 63 1.34 4.31 27.01
N GLN A 64 1.71 5.52 27.42
CA GLN A 64 1.81 5.95 28.81
C GLN A 64 1.13 7.31 28.96
N THR A 65 0.73 7.65 30.19
CA THR A 65 0.18 8.96 30.50
C THR A 65 1.11 9.73 31.43
N GLU A 66 1.36 10.99 31.09
CA GLU A 66 2.14 11.90 31.90
C GLU A 66 1.18 12.70 32.79
N GLN A 67 1.33 12.53 34.10
CA GLN A 67 0.54 13.24 35.11
C GLN A 67 1.34 14.39 35.71
N ASP A 68 0.68 15.51 35.96
CA ASP A 68 1.24 16.63 36.71
C ASP A 68 1.28 16.34 38.22
N GLU A 69 1.91 17.21 39.01
CA GLU A 69 2.02 17.10 40.48
C GLU A 69 0.65 16.95 41.18
N LYS A 70 -0.41 17.43 40.53
CA LYS A 70 -1.81 17.32 40.99
C LYS A 70 -2.52 16.05 40.52
N ARG A 71 -1.80 15.06 39.98
CA ARG A 71 -2.33 13.81 39.37
C ARG A 71 -3.30 14.02 38.20
N VAL A 72 -3.26 15.19 37.56
CA VAL A 72 -4.05 15.48 36.36
C VAL A 72 -3.23 15.02 35.14
N VAL A 73 -3.83 14.17 34.29
CA VAL A 73 -3.20 13.74 33.04
C VAL A 73 -3.09 14.95 32.11
N ARG A 74 -1.86 15.37 31.80
CA ARG A 74 -1.63 16.46 30.84
C ARG A 74 -1.45 15.93 29.42
N TYR A 75 -0.74 14.82 29.27
CA TYR A 75 -0.38 14.27 27.96
C TYR A 75 -0.40 12.75 27.93
N GLY A 76 -0.69 12.21 26.75
CA GLY A 76 -0.38 10.84 26.40
C GLY A 76 0.98 10.79 25.70
N LEU A 77 1.79 9.79 26.03
CA LEU A 77 3.10 9.51 25.43
C LEU A 77 3.02 8.17 24.70
N PHE A 78 3.20 8.21 23.38
CA PHE A 78 3.36 7.00 22.57
C PHE A 78 4.84 6.78 22.30
N HIS A 79 5.37 5.64 22.74
CA HIS A 79 6.70 5.16 22.36
C HIS A 79 6.53 4.19 21.20
N VAL A 80 6.68 4.69 19.97
CA VAL A 80 6.54 3.92 18.75
C VAL A 80 7.90 3.33 18.37
N GLN A 81 7.97 2.01 18.24
CA GLN A 81 9.16 1.35 17.76
C GLN A 81 9.37 1.71 16.28
N PRO A 82 10.60 2.00 15.84
CA PRO A 82 10.87 2.44 14.49
C PRO A 82 10.95 1.22 13.57
N LEU A 83 9.92 0.38 13.55
CA LEU A 83 9.87 -0.87 12.82
C LEU A 83 8.61 -0.89 11.96
N ILE A 84 8.81 -0.85 10.64
CA ILE A 84 7.73 -0.80 9.65
C ILE A 84 7.76 -2.09 8.86
N SER A 85 6.65 -2.84 8.91
CA SER A 85 6.42 -3.97 8.02
C SER A 85 5.60 -3.50 6.83
N ALA A 86 6.15 -3.64 5.63
CA ALA A 86 5.51 -3.24 4.40
C ALA A 86 5.31 -4.45 3.48
N SER A 87 4.25 -4.41 2.68
CA SER A 87 3.99 -5.45 1.69
C SER A 87 3.46 -4.90 0.37
N VAL A 88 3.78 -5.60 -0.70
CA VAL A 88 3.26 -5.37 -2.03
C VAL A 88 2.70 -6.67 -2.57
N ARG A 89 1.40 -6.71 -2.80
CA ARG A 89 0.69 -7.88 -3.30
C ARG A 89 0.19 -7.64 -4.70
N LEU A 90 0.54 -8.51 -5.62
CA LEU A 90 0.03 -8.57 -6.98
C LEU A 90 -0.93 -9.74 -7.09
N GLN A 91 -2.19 -9.44 -7.41
CA GLN A 91 -3.25 -10.42 -7.50
C GLN A 91 -3.95 -10.30 -8.86
N PRO A 92 -3.79 -11.29 -9.75
CA PRO A 92 -4.54 -11.31 -11.00
C PRO A 92 -6.03 -11.58 -10.73
N ASP A 93 -6.89 -10.71 -11.25
CA ASP A 93 -8.31 -10.96 -11.42
C ASP A 93 -8.56 -11.49 -12.84
N TYR A 94 -8.64 -12.82 -12.95
CA TYR A 94 -8.88 -13.50 -14.21
C TYR A 94 -10.28 -13.24 -14.80
N HIS A 95 -11.26 -12.80 -14.00
CA HIS A 95 -12.58 -12.49 -14.52
C HIS A 95 -12.59 -11.10 -15.18
N ARG A 96 -11.97 -10.13 -14.53
CA ARG A 96 -11.86 -8.74 -15.02
C ARG A 96 -10.69 -8.53 -15.99
N GLN A 97 -9.78 -9.50 -16.09
CA GLN A 97 -8.55 -9.41 -16.89
C GLN A 97 -7.68 -8.22 -16.46
N VAL A 98 -7.52 -8.05 -15.15
CA VAL A 98 -6.67 -7.00 -14.54
C VAL A 98 -5.77 -7.61 -13.47
N VAL A 99 -4.75 -6.87 -13.05
CA VAL A 99 -3.90 -7.19 -11.92
C VAL A 99 -4.11 -6.12 -10.85
N ASP A 100 -4.67 -6.52 -9.72
CA ASP A 100 -4.80 -5.67 -8.54
C ASP A 100 -3.46 -5.66 -7.80
N VAL A 101 -2.91 -4.47 -7.60
CA VAL A 101 -1.67 -4.25 -6.85
C VAL A 101 -2.03 -3.55 -5.55
N THR A 102 -1.87 -4.24 -4.42
CA THR A 102 -2.08 -3.68 -3.09
C THR A 102 -0.75 -3.40 -2.42
N LEU A 103 -0.53 -2.15 -2.07
CA LEU A 103 0.62 -1.65 -1.33
C LEU A 103 0.17 -1.41 0.11
N ARG A 104 0.92 -1.91 1.10
CA ARG A 104 0.67 -1.65 2.52
C ARG A 104 1.90 -1.07 3.18
N ASN A 105 1.76 0.09 3.82
CA ASN A 105 2.85 0.80 4.50
C ASN A 105 4.05 1.13 3.59
N VAL A 106 3.82 1.27 2.28
CA VAL A 106 4.88 1.58 1.28
C VAL A 106 4.98 3.09 1.06
N ASP A 107 3.87 3.73 0.72
CA ASP A 107 3.78 5.20 0.54
C ASP A 107 3.52 5.90 1.88
N ARG A 108 2.40 5.49 2.47
CA ARG A 108 1.80 6.04 3.68
C ARG A 108 1.51 4.86 4.61
N PHE A 109 1.31 5.13 5.89
CA PHE A 109 0.87 4.15 6.90
C PHE A 109 -0.59 3.71 6.70
N GLU A 110 -0.90 3.30 5.48
CA GLU A 110 -2.20 2.84 5.02
C GLU A 110 -2.03 1.82 3.89
N SER A 111 -3.16 1.31 3.40
CA SER A 111 -3.19 0.43 2.25
C SER A 111 -3.64 1.21 1.02
N VAL A 112 -2.91 1.08 -0.08
CA VAL A 112 -3.25 1.66 -1.38
C VAL A 112 -3.46 0.51 -2.36
N SER A 113 -4.58 0.53 -3.08
CA SER A 113 -4.86 -0.47 -4.11
C SER A 113 -4.89 0.21 -5.48
N LEU A 114 -4.17 -0.37 -6.42
CA LEU A 114 -3.99 0.08 -7.80
C LEU A 114 -4.48 -1.03 -8.74
N GLU A 115 -4.99 -0.65 -9.89
CA GLU A 115 -5.48 -1.60 -10.89
C GLU A 115 -4.70 -1.43 -12.20
N PHE A 116 -4.06 -2.52 -12.65
CA PHE A 116 -3.29 -2.55 -13.89
C PHE A 116 -3.96 -3.47 -14.92
N THR A 117 -4.03 -3.03 -16.17
CA THR A 117 -4.26 -3.97 -17.29
C THR A 117 -2.98 -4.78 -17.53
N PRO A 118 -3.07 -6.07 -17.94
CA PRO A 118 -1.90 -6.94 -18.13
C PRO A 118 -0.82 -6.33 -19.03
N ASP A 119 -1.19 -5.65 -20.12
CA ASP A 119 -0.22 -5.04 -21.05
C ASP A 119 0.55 -3.85 -20.45
N LYS A 120 0.08 -3.31 -19.32
CA LYS A 120 0.68 -2.17 -18.61
C LYS A 120 1.61 -2.61 -17.48
N ILE A 121 1.61 -3.89 -17.10
CA ILE A 121 2.55 -4.41 -16.11
C ILE A 121 3.76 -5.00 -16.86
N ASN A 122 4.79 -4.18 -16.98
CA ASN A 122 6.01 -4.52 -17.72
C ASN A 122 7.26 -4.19 -16.89
N GLU A 123 8.42 -4.59 -17.38
CA GLU A 123 9.70 -4.44 -16.66
C GLU A 123 9.93 -3.01 -16.14
N PRO A 124 9.75 -1.94 -16.94
CA PRO A 124 9.92 -0.57 -16.44
C PRO A 124 8.99 -0.20 -15.27
N VAL A 125 7.76 -0.75 -15.23
CA VAL A 125 6.83 -0.52 -14.12
C VAL A 125 7.30 -1.25 -12.87
N PHE A 126 7.88 -2.44 -13.00
CA PHE A 126 8.49 -3.15 -11.89
C PHE A 126 9.74 -2.45 -11.36
N GLU A 127 10.58 -1.89 -12.22
CA GLU A 127 11.71 -1.06 -11.81
C GLU A 127 11.24 0.16 -11.00
N ASN A 128 10.26 0.90 -11.53
CA ASN A 128 9.66 2.04 -10.81
C ASN A 128 9.02 1.62 -9.48
N LEU A 129 8.42 0.42 -9.39
CA LEU A 129 7.88 -0.11 -8.13
C LEU A 129 9.00 -0.35 -7.11
N VAL A 130 10.13 -0.91 -7.54
CA VAL A 130 11.28 -1.14 -6.67
C VAL A 130 11.86 0.19 -6.19
N GLU A 131 12.06 1.15 -7.09
CA GLU A 131 12.49 2.51 -6.73
C GLU A 131 11.51 3.15 -5.72
N PHE A 132 10.21 2.98 -5.93
CA PHE A 132 9.18 3.45 -5.00
C PHE A 132 9.30 2.79 -3.62
N MET A 133 9.48 1.47 -3.57
CA MET A 133 9.69 0.73 -2.31
C MET A 133 10.95 1.15 -1.57
N LEU A 134 11.99 1.58 -2.29
CA LEU A 134 13.24 2.08 -1.74
C LEU A 134 13.18 3.57 -1.36
N GLY A 135 12.09 4.26 -1.69
CA GLY A 135 11.93 5.70 -1.46
C GLY A 135 12.77 6.56 -2.40
N GLU A 136 13.15 6.03 -3.56
CA GLU A 136 13.86 6.76 -4.61
C GLU A 136 12.88 7.54 -5.50
N ALA A 137 13.40 8.46 -6.32
CA ALA A 137 12.57 9.21 -7.24
C ALA A 137 12.00 8.26 -8.31
N ASN A 138 10.68 8.20 -8.45
CA ASN A 138 9.99 7.24 -9.30
C ASN A 138 8.71 7.87 -9.87
N THR A 139 8.09 7.17 -10.81
CA THR A 139 6.79 7.57 -11.39
C THR A 139 5.70 6.52 -11.20
N PHE A 140 5.88 5.58 -10.26
CA PHE A 140 5.03 4.38 -10.13
C PHE A 140 3.55 4.71 -9.93
N LEU A 141 3.22 5.65 -9.04
CA LEU A 141 1.84 6.04 -8.78
C LEU A 141 1.16 6.77 -9.96
N HIS A 142 1.94 7.28 -10.92
CA HIS A 142 1.40 7.85 -12.17
C HIS A 142 1.11 6.78 -13.22
N CYS A 143 1.67 5.58 -13.09
CA CYS A 143 1.52 4.51 -14.05
C CYS A 143 0.18 3.75 -13.95
N ALA A 144 -0.56 3.89 -12.84
CA ALA A 144 -1.85 3.22 -12.66
C ALA A 144 -2.93 4.09 -12.02
N PRO A 145 -4.19 3.93 -12.45
CA PRO A 145 -5.33 4.48 -11.75
C PRO A 145 -5.51 3.78 -10.39
N LEU A 146 -5.84 4.57 -9.36
CA LEU A 146 -6.30 4.06 -8.07
C LEU A 146 -7.51 3.15 -8.26
N ALA A 147 -7.48 1.97 -7.65
CA ALA A 147 -8.58 1.02 -7.74
C ALA A 147 -9.88 1.67 -7.22
N GLY A 148 -10.95 1.56 -8.01
CA GLY A 148 -12.25 2.17 -7.71
C GLY A 148 -12.44 3.61 -8.22
N ILE A 149 -11.37 4.32 -8.60
CA ILE A 149 -11.46 5.61 -9.30
C ILE A 149 -11.38 5.32 -10.80
N ARG A 150 -12.50 4.93 -11.41
CA ARG A 150 -12.57 4.81 -12.87
C ARG A 150 -12.57 6.22 -13.47
N PRO A 151 -11.60 6.60 -14.32
CA PRO A 151 -11.82 7.70 -15.23
C PRO A 151 -13.00 7.33 -16.13
N GLN A 152 -13.95 8.25 -16.27
CA GLN A 152 -15.10 8.10 -17.15
C GLN A 152 -14.60 7.66 -18.52
N ARG A 153 -14.95 6.43 -18.90
CA ARG A 153 -14.54 5.82 -20.17
C ARG A 153 -14.93 6.80 -21.28
N GLU A 154 -13.95 7.40 -21.95
CA GLU A 154 -14.21 8.13 -23.20
C GLU A 154 -14.87 7.13 -24.16
N LEU A 155 -16.17 7.32 -24.37
CA LEU A 155 -16.92 6.65 -25.40
C LEU A 155 -16.26 7.00 -26.72
N LYS A 156 -15.46 6.08 -27.27
CA LYS A 156 -14.96 6.20 -28.64
C LYS A 156 -16.19 6.37 -29.56
N PRO A 157 -16.27 7.44 -30.36
CA PRO A 157 -17.37 7.60 -31.28
C PRO A 157 -17.35 6.46 -32.30
N VAL A 158 -18.49 5.78 -32.44
CA VAL A 158 -18.70 4.74 -33.43
C VAL A 158 -18.58 5.39 -34.81
N LYS A 159 -17.53 5.05 -35.57
CA LYS A 159 -17.41 5.40 -36.99
C LYS A 159 -18.44 4.61 -37.81
N GLU A 160 -19.53 5.30 -38.13
CA GLU A 160 -20.23 5.44 -39.42
C GLU A 160 -20.21 4.26 -40.42
N LYS A 161 -21.41 3.89 -40.91
CA LYS A 161 -21.57 3.40 -42.28
C LYS A 161 -22.70 4.16 -42.98
N ALA A 162 -22.28 5.17 -43.76
CA ALA A 162 -23.11 5.79 -44.78
C ALA A 162 -23.61 4.71 -45.77
N ARG A 163 -24.92 4.54 -45.84
CA ARG A 163 -25.58 3.79 -46.92
C ARG A 163 -25.91 4.78 -48.03
N HIS A 164 -25.03 4.88 -49.02
CA HIS A 164 -25.42 5.30 -50.36
C HIS A 164 -26.16 4.15 -51.05
N ARG A 165 -27.43 4.38 -51.42
CA ARG A 165 -28.07 3.84 -52.63
C ARG A 165 -29.50 4.40 -52.74
N ALA A 166 -29.66 5.33 -53.67
CA ALA A 166 -30.80 5.43 -54.57
C ALA A 166 -30.26 6.08 -55.85
#